data_AF-A0A178VUA4-F1
#
_entry.id   AF-A0A178VUA4-F1
#
_cell.length_a   1.000
_cell.length_b   1.000
_cell.length_c   1.000
_cell.angle_alpha   90.00
_cell.angle_beta   90.00
_cell.angle_gamma   90.00
#
_symmetry.space_group_name_H-M   'P 1'
#
loop_
_entity.id
_entity.type
_entity.pdbx_description
1 polymer ?
#
loop_
_entity_poly.entity_id
_entity_poly.type
_entity_poly.pdbx_seq_one_letter_code
_entity_poly.pdbx_strand_id
1 'polypeptide(L)'
;MALSSSAPSPFHHLLCKSTFPLAASLTLLLSPCTAEAGLMSGSPGIESVPGPELPKIEFLDRFNAKNQKFYAENDARFKDSPLLKKLLENSKLNKEKNEREIQDKYCLRGAEWGVGDCSTTGMTDEEKEKFITMLKKKTGVE
;
A
#
# COMPACT_ATOMS: atom_id res chain seq x y z
N MET A 1 -0.09 -6.88 80.02
CA MET A 1 0.96 -7.92 80.06
C MET A 1 1.34 -8.31 78.64
N ALA A 2 2.56 -8.81 78.50
CA ALA A 2 3.44 -8.73 77.33
C ALA A 2 3.04 -9.48 76.05
N LEU A 3 3.79 -9.10 75.00
CA LEU A 3 3.97 -9.62 73.63
C LEU A 3 3.76 -11.12 73.41
N SER A 4 3.36 -11.49 72.19
CA SER A 4 4.16 -12.42 71.37
C SER A 4 3.94 -12.22 69.86
N SER A 5 5.07 -12.08 69.18
CA SER A 5 5.26 -12.04 67.74
C SER A 5 5.35 -13.47 67.19
N SER A 6 4.79 -13.73 66.01
CA SER A 6 5.28 -14.79 65.12
C SER A 6 5.14 -14.37 63.66
N ALA A 7 6.23 -14.51 62.92
CA ALA A 7 6.41 -14.10 61.51
C ALA A 7 5.77 -15.11 60.52
N PRO A 8 5.50 -14.70 59.27
CA PRO A 8 4.77 -15.52 58.29
C PRO A 8 5.68 -16.54 57.58
N SER A 9 5.15 -17.72 57.28
CA SER A 9 5.81 -18.71 56.42
C SER A 9 5.69 -18.31 54.94
N PRO A 10 6.77 -18.34 54.13
CA PRO A 10 6.78 -17.73 52.79
C PRO A 10 6.22 -18.65 51.68
N PHE A 11 5.78 -19.87 52.01
CA PHE A 11 5.51 -20.92 51.01
C PHE A 11 4.06 -21.01 50.52
N HIS A 12 3.09 -20.32 51.14
CA HIS A 12 1.71 -20.32 50.66
C HIS A 12 1.42 -19.28 49.57
N HIS A 13 2.30 -18.28 49.38
CA HIS A 13 2.01 -17.17 48.46
C HIS A 13 2.39 -17.42 47.00
N LEU A 14 3.14 -18.49 46.72
CA LEU A 14 3.68 -18.80 45.38
C LEU A 14 2.82 -19.78 44.57
N LEU A 15 1.99 -20.61 45.20
CA LEU A 15 1.08 -21.53 44.50
C LEU A 15 -0.29 -20.92 44.15
N CYS A 16 -0.62 -19.76 44.74
CA CYS A 16 -1.92 -19.11 44.56
C CYS A 16 -1.91 -17.96 43.52
N LYS A 17 -0.77 -17.68 42.87
CA LYS A 17 -0.66 -16.56 41.91
C LYS A 17 -0.54 -16.99 40.45
N SER A 18 -0.23 -18.24 40.14
CA SER A 18 -0.04 -18.69 38.74
C SER A 18 -1.25 -19.41 38.12
N THR A 19 -2.22 -19.88 38.91
CA THR A 19 -3.35 -20.69 38.41
C THR A 19 -4.65 -19.92 38.21
N PHE A 20 -4.81 -18.77 38.86
CA PHE A 20 -6.01 -17.92 38.68
C PHE A 20 -6.17 -17.29 37.28
N PRO A 21 -5.13 -16.78 36.59
CA PRO A 21 -5.34 -16.13 35.29
C PRO A 21 -5.64 -17.14 34.17
N LEU A 22 -5.20 -18.39 34.32
CA LEU A 22 -5.43 -19.46 33.34
C LEU A 22 -6.86 -20.02 33.40
N ALA A 23 -7.44 -20.13 34.61
CA ALA A 23 -8.82 -20.58 34.76
C ALA A 23 -9.84 -19.52 34.29
N ALA A 24 -9.57 -18.23 34.53
CA ALA A 24 -10.46 -17.14 34.10
C ALA A 24 -10.47 -16.90 32.58
N SER A 25 -9.42 -17.30 31.86
CA SER A 25 -9.37 -17.21 30.39
C SER A 25 -10.10 -18.37 29.71
N LEU A 26 -10.12 -19.56 30.31
CA LEU A 26 -10.89 -20.71 29.83
C LEU A 26 -12.41 -20.53 29.96
N THR A 27 -12.89 -19.83 31.00
CA THR A 27 -14.31 -19.52 31.14
C THR A 27 -14.81 -18.50 30.12
N LEU A 28 -13.94 -17.60 29.62
CA LEU A 28 -14.28 -16.67 28.53
C LEU A 28 -14.37 -17.39 27.17
N LEU A 29 -13.55 -18.43 26.96
CA LEU A 29 -13.52 -19.23 25.73
C LEU A 29 -14.67 -20.25 25.63
N LEU A 30 -15.12 -20.80 26.76
CA LEU A 30 -16.21 -21.79 26.80
C LEU A 30 -17.59 -21.19 27.12
N SER A 31 -17.67 -19.89 27.39
CA SER A 31 -18.96 -19.20 27.53
C SER A 31 -19.62 -19.06 26.16
N PRO A 32 -20.86 -19.56 25.95
CA PRO A 32 -21.60 -19.32 24.72
C PRO A 32 -22.18 -17.91 24.77
N CYS A 33 -21.32 -16.89 24.75
CA CYS A 33 -21.75 -15.55 24.40
C CYS A 33 -21.69 -15.49 22.88
N THR A 34 -22.77 -15.92 22.23
CA THR A 34 -23.03 -15.57 20.84
C THR A 34 -23.04 -14.05 20.76
N ALA A 35 -21.91 -13.45 20.38
CA ALA A 35 -21.89 -12.06 19.97
C ALA A 35 -22.81 -11.96 18.76
N GLU A 36 -24.04 -11.52 19.00
CA GLU A 36 -25.02 -11.20 17.99
C GLU A 36 -24.47 -10.01 17.20
N ALA A 37 -23.62 -10.29 16.21
CA ALA A 37 -23.24 -9.33 15.18
C ALA A 37 -24.45 -9.13 14.26
N GLY A 38 -25.51 -8.50 14.78
CA GLY A 38 -26.81 -8.48 14.11
C GLY A 38 -27.74 -7.32 14.44
N LEU A 39 -27.35 -6.38 15.32
CA LEU A 39 -28.22 -5.26 15.72
C LEU A 39 -27.63 -3.86 15.48
N MET A 40 -26.52 -3.73 14.73
CA MET A 40 -25.98 -2.43 14.32
C MET A 40 -25.52 -2.37 12.85
N SER A 41 -25.76 -3.42 12.06
CA SER A 41 -25.47 -3.42 10.62
C SER A 41 -26.66 -2.79 9.87
N GLY A 42 -26.78 -1.46 9.95
CA GLY A 42 -27.87 -0.75 9.27
C GLY A 42 -28.16 0.68 9.76
N SER A 43 -27.46 1.20 10.76
CA SER A 43 -27.62 2.62 11.11
C SER A 43 -27.05 3.47 9.97
N PRO A 44 -27.82 4.42 9.39
CA PRO A 44 -27.21 5.43 8.53
C PRO A 44 -26.15 6.13 9.38
N GLY A 45 -24.91 6.17 8.89
CA GLY A 45 -23.83 6.88 9.58
C GLY A 45 -24.26 8.30 9.88
N ILE A 46 -23.79 8.85 10.99
CA ILE A 46 -23.98 10.26 11.32
C ILE A 46 -23.40 11.05 10.14
N GLU A 47 -24.26 11.64 9.31
CA GLU A 47 -23.82 12.49 8.22
C GLU A 47 -23.02 13.62 8.85
N SER A 48 -21.77 13.79 8.40
CA SER A 48 -20.89 14.80 8.98
C SER A 48 -21.50 16.17 8.68
N VAL A 49 -22.18 16.76 9.66
CA VAL A 49 -22.63 18.14 9.56
C VAL A 49 -21.37 18.98 9.40
N PRO A 50 -21.20 19.71 8.27
CA PRO A 50 -19.99 20.47 8.02
C PRO A 50 -19.80 21.45 9.18
N GLY A 51 -18.63 21.39 9.80
CA GLY A 51 -18.28 22.27 10.90
C GLY A 51 -18.35 23.75 10.47
N PRO A 52 -18.53 24.68 11.42
CA PRO A 52 -18.58 26.11 11.10
C PRO A 52 -17.29 26.54 10.38
N GLU A 53 -17.43 27.46 9.43
CA GLU A 53 -16.27 28.00 8.71
C GLU A 53 -15.30 28.65 9.70
N LEU A 54 -14.07 28.16 9.71
CA LEU A 54 -13.02 28.72 10.55
C LEU A 54 -12.71 30.16 10.08
N PRO A 55 -12.45 31.09 11.01
CA PRO A 55 -12.12 32.45 10.64
C PRO A 55 -10.84 32.46 9.80
N LYS A 56 -10.92 33.07 8.61
CA LYS A 56 -9.78 33.21 7.71
C LYS A 56 -8.76 34.15 8.35
N ILE A 57 -7.57 33.62 8.60
CA ILE A 57 -6.47 34.39 9.17
C ILE A 57 -5.71 34.99 8.01
N GLU A 58 -5.80 36.31 7.83
CA GLU A 58 -5.15 37.09 6.76
C GLU A 58 -3.66 36.74 6.53
N PHE A 59 -2.92 36.43 7.60
CA PHE A 59 -1.51 36.02 7.50
C PHE A 59 -1.35 34.65 6.82
N LEU A 60 -2.20 33.68 7.16
CA LEU A 60 -2.13 32.33 6.58
C LEU A 60 -2.43 32.37 5.09
N ASP A 61 -3.42 33.16 4.68
CA ASP A 61 -3.77 33.32 3.26
C ASP A 61 -2.63 33.97 2.48
N ARG A 62 -2.00 35.01 3.03
CA ARG A 62 -0.82 35.64 2.41
C ARG A 62 0.38 34.69 2.33
N PHE A 63 0.62 33.89 3.38
CA PHE A 63 1.69 32.91 3.40
C PHE A 63 1.46 31.78 2.38
N ASN A 64 0.24 31.25 2.33
CA ASN A 64 -0.16 30.23 1.36
C ASN A 64 -0.04 30.76 -0.07
N ALA A 65 -0.54 31.97 -0.33
CA ALA A 65 -0.43 32.61 -1.64
C ALA A 65 1.04 32.85 -2.05
N LYS A 66 1.89 33.28 -1.12
CA LYS A 66 3.33 33.46 -1.38
C LYS A 66 4.02 32.14 -1.70
N ASN A 67 3.73 31.08 -0.94
CA ASN A 67 4.31 29.76 -1.18
C ASN A 67 3.84 29.20 -2.53
N GLN A 68 2.55 29.30 -2.83
CA GLN A 68 2.01 28.86 -4.12
C GLN A 68 2.66 29.60 -5.30
N LYS A 69 2.81 30.93 -5.18
CA LYS A 69 3.53 31.72 -6.19
C LYS A 69 4.98 31.26 -6.34
N PHE A 70 5.69 31.06 -5.24
CA PHE A 70 7.07 30.56 -5.26
C PHE A 70 7.18 29.21 -5.97
N TYR A 71 6.30 28.25 -5.68
CA TYR A 71 6.30 26.96 -6.39
C TYR A 71 5.98 27.11 -7.88
N ALA A 72 5.00 27.93 -8.23
CA ALA A 72 4.63 28.19 -9.62
C ALA A 72 5.77 28.84 -10.42
N GLU A 73 6.46 29.81 -9.83
CA GLU A 73 7.62 30.47 -10.44
C GLU A 73 8.78 29.50 -10.65
N ASN A 74 9.08 28.65 -9.66
CA ASN A 74 10.16 27.66 -9.80
C ASN A 74 9.82 26.56 -10.81
N ASP A 75 8.56 26.11 -10.86
CA ASP A 75 8.09 25.16 -11.86
C ASP A 75 8.14 25.77 -13.28
N ALA A 76 7.75 27.04 -13.44
CA ALA A 76 7.89 27.74 -14.72
C ALA A 76 9.36 27.85 -15.15
N ARG A 77 10.26 28.25 -14.24
CA ARG A 77 11.71 28.30 -14.50
C ARG A 77 12.28 26.93 -14.88
N PHE A 78 11.82 25.86 -14.25
CA PHE A 78 12.24 24.50 -14.57
C PHE A 78 11.72 24.05 -15.94
N LYS A 79 10.45 24.35 -16.24
CA LYS A 79 9.84 24.11 -17.55
C LYS A 79 10.57 24.83 -18.68
N ASP A 80 11.06 26.04 -18.38
CA ASP A 80 11.81 26.84 -19.33
C ASP A 80 13.28 26.45 -19.47
N SER A 81 13.78 25.58 -18.58
CA SER A 81 15.17 25.16 -18.61
C SER A 81 15.55 24.49 -19.95
N PRO A 82 16.75 24.80 -20.48
CA PRO A 82 17.19 24.24 -21.76
C PRO A 82 17.36 22.72 -21.70
N LEU A 83 17.66 22.18 -20.52
CA LEU A 83 17.78 20.74 -20.29
C LEU A 83 16.43 20.04 -20.46
N LEU A 84 15.36 20.55 -19.83
CA LEU A 84 14.04 19.92 -19.95
C LEU A 84 13.53 19.99 -21.39
N LYS A 85 13.69 21.13 -22.06
CA LYS A 85 13.29 21.30 -23.47
C LYS A 85 13.98 20.27 -24.37
N LYS A 86 15.30 20.10 -24.23
CA LYS A 86 16.07 19.08 -24.97
C LYS A 86 15.59 17.65 -24.67
N LEU A 87 15.30 17.32 -23.41
CA LEU A 87 14.80 16.00 -23.02
C LEU A 87 13.39 15.74 -23.56
N LEU A 88 12.53 16.75 -23.57
CA LEU A 88 11.19 16.66 -24.15
C LEU A 88 11.23 16.44 -25.67
N GLU A 89 12.13 17.14 -26.38
CA GLU A 89 12.35 16.92 -27.81
C GLU A 89 12.86 15.51 -28.09
N ASN A 90 13.86 15.04 -27.34
CA ASN A 90 14.37 13.67 -27.45
C ASN A 90 13.28 12.63 -27.13
N SER A 91 12.45 12.88 -26.13
CA SER A 91 11.34 11.99 -25.76
C SER A 91 10.31 11.90 -26.88
N LYS A 92 9.97 13.03 -27.52
CA LYS A 92 9.06 13.05 -28.68
C LYS A 92 9.63 12.26 -29.86
N LEU A 93 10.91 12.44 -30.18
CA LEU A 93 11.57 11.71 -31.27
C LEU A 93 11.62 10.20 -31.02
N ASN A 94 11.79 9.78 -29.76
CA ASN A 94 11.91 8.37 -29.39
C ASN A 94 10.58 7.70 -29.04
N LYS A 95 9.46 8.43 -29.04
CA LYS A 95 8.17 7.94 -28.54
C LYS A 95 7.74 6.64 -29.22
N GLU A 96 7.65 6.62 -30.54
CA GLU A 96 7.20 5.45 -31.31
C GLU A 96 8.17 4.26 -31.21
N LYS A 97 9.47 4.54 -31.08
CA LYS A 97 10.48 3.50 -30.87
C LYS A 97 10.31 2.87 -29.49
N ASN A 98 10.18 3.68 -28.45
CA ASN A 98 10.00 3.23 -27.08
C ASN A 98 8.66 2.50 -26.89
N GLU A 99 7.57 2.97 -27.51
CA GLU A 99 6.28 2.28 -27.52
C GLU A 99 6.40 0.87 -28.11
N ARG A 100 7.07 0.72 -29.26
CA ARG A 100 7.32 -0.59 -29.88
C ARG A 100 8.20 -1.49 -29.01
N GLU A 101 9.30 -0.95 -28.48
CA GLU A 101 10.19 -1.71 -27.59
C GLU A 101 9.48 -2.20 -26.34
N ILE A 102 8.59 -1.38 -25.78
CA ILE A 102 7.77 -1.75 -24.62
C ILE A 102 6.79 -2.86 -25.01
N GLN A 103 6.04 -2.69 -26.11
CA GLN A 103 5.12 -3.72 -26.59
C GLN A 103 5.83 -5.05 -26.87
N ASP A 104 7.00 -5.01 -27.50
CA ASP A 104 7.80 -6.21 -27.79
C ASP A 104 8.26 -6.91 -26.50
N LYS A 105 8.67 -6.16 -25.47
CA LYS A 105 9.00 -6.71 -24.14
C LYS A 105 7.80 -7.35 -23.46
N TYR A 106 6.63 -6.71 -23.51
CA TYR A 106 5.39 -7.27 -22.97
C TYR A 106 4.96 -8.52 -23.73
N CYS A 107 5.10 -8.52 -25.05
CA CYS A 107 4.76 -9.66 -25.91
C CYS A 107 5.68 -10.85 -25.63
N LEU A 108 6.99 -10.63 -25.47
CA LEU A 108 7.94 -11.66 -25.07
C LEU A 108 7.56 -12.29 -23.72
N ARG A 109 7.28 -11.45 -22.72
CA ARG A 109 6.84 -11.93 -21.41
C ARG A 109 5.49 -12.64 -21.50
N GLY A 110 4.54 -12.15 -22.29
CA GLY A 110 3.25 -12.81 -22.51
C GLY A 110 3.41 -14.20 -23.14
N ALA A 111 4.32 -14.34 -24.10
CA ALA A 111 4.63 -15.60 -24.77
C ALA A 111 5.29 -16.61 -23.81
N GLU A 112 6.23 -16.17 -22.97
CA GLU A 112 6.89 -17.02 -21.98
C GLU A 112 5.90 -17.57 -20.93
N TRP A 113 4.99 -16.72 -20.46
CA TRP A 113 4.03 -17.05 -19.41
C TRP A 113 2.72 -17.66 -19.96
N GLY A 114 2.49 -17.61 -21.27
CA GLY A 114 1.28 -18.11 -21.92
C GLY A 114 0.02 -17.27 -21.64
N VAL A 115 0.18 -15.97 -21.36
CA VAL A 115 -0.93 -15.07 -20.96
C VAL A 115 -0.98 -13.83 -21.86
N GLY A 116 -2.19 -13.41 -22.22
CA GLY A 116 -2.46 -12.17 -22.97
C GLY A 116 -2.49 -12.35 -24.50
N ASP A 117 -2.50 -11.23 -25.20
CA ASP A 117 -2.68 -11.18 -26.67
C ASP A 117 -1.53 -11.85 -27.45
N CYS A 118 -0.36 -11.98 -26.83
CA CYS A 118 0.81 -12.70 -27.37
C CYS A 118 0.99 -14.11 -26.78
N SER A 119 -0.06 -14.71 -26.18
CA SER A 119 0.04 -16.05 -25.61
C SER A 119 0.33 -17.09 -26.69
N THR A 120 1.17 -18.08 -26.35
CA THR A 120 1.44 -19.25 -27.20
C THR A 120 0.54 -20.43 -26.82
N THR A 121 -0.58 -20.17 -26.15
CA THR A 121 -1.48 -21.20 -25.65
C THR A 121 -2.21 -21.84 -26.83
N GLY A 122 -2.00 -23.15 -27.03
CA GLY A 122 -2.53 -23.89 -28.18
C GLY A 122 -1.56 -24.05 -29.36
N MET A 123 -0.35 -23.49 -29.27
CA MET A 123 0.76 -23.83 -30.18
C MET A 123 1.41 -25.16 -29.75
N THR A 124 2.05 -25.87 -30.69
CA THR A 124 2.93 -26.99 -30.34
C THR A 124 4.19 -26.48 -29.63
N ASP A 125 4.84 -27.33 -28.82
CA ASP A 125 6.03 -26.93 -28.06
C ASP A 125 7.15 -26.40 -28.98
N GLU A 126 7.30 -27.00 -30.17
CA GLU A 126 8.28 -26.55 -31.16
C GLU A 126 7.96 -25.16 -31.74
N GLU A 127 6.68 -24.88 -32.01
CA GLU A 127 6.24 -23.58 -32.53
C GLU A 127 6.36 -22.49 -31.47
N LYS A 128 6.06 -22.82 -30.22
CA LYS A 128 6.24 -21.94 -29.07
C LYS A 128 7.70 -21.51 -28.93
N GLU A 129 8.65 -22.45 -28.95
CA GLU A 129 10.07 -22.12 -28.83
C GLU A 129 10.60 -21.32 -30.03
N LYS A 130 10.14 -21.63 -31.25
CA LYS A 130 10.46 -20.83 -32.45
C LYS A 130 9.92 -19.39 -32.35
N PHE A 131 8.73 -19.21 -31.79
CA PHE A 131 8.13 -17.89 -31.60
C PHE A 131 8.87 -17.08 -30.51
N ILE A 132 9.17 -17.71 -29.38
CA ILE A 132 9.90 -17.06 -28.28
C ILE A 132 11.32 -16.66 -28.73
N THR A 133 12.02 -17.53 -29.48
CA THR A 133 13.35 -17.21 -30.02
C THR A 133 13.32 -16.06 -31.02
N MET A 134 12.30 -15.96 -31.86
CA MET A 134 12.08 -14.79 -32.73
C MET A 134 11.91 -13.50 -31.91
N LEU A 135 11.08 -13.53 -30.85
CA LEU A 135 10.84 -12.36 -29.99
C LEU A 135 12.08 -11.96 -29.18
N LYS A 136 12.85 -12.92 -28.68
CA LYS A 136 14.15 -12.69 -28.01
C LYS A 136 15.14 -11.97 -28.93
N LYS A 137 15.27 -12.43 -30.17
CA LYS A 137 16.07 -11.75 -31.19
C LYS A 137 15.59 -10.33 -31.50
N LYS A 138 14.26 -10.12 -31.55
CA LYS A 138 13.67 -8.80 -31.79
C LYS A 138 13.90 -7.82 -30.64
N THR A 139 13.84 -8.30 -29.40
CA THR A 139 14.05 -7.50 -28.18
C THR A 139 15.52 -7.31 -27.80
N GLY A 140 16.45 -7.99 -28.49
CA GLY A 140 17.89 -7.92 -28.22
C GLY A 140 18.30 -8.67 -26.94
N VAL A 141 17.46 -9.59 -26.47
CA VAL A 141 17.76 -10.52 -25.38
C VAL A 141 18.27 -11.81 -26.04
N GLU A 142 19.51 -11.79 -26.52
CA GLU A 142 20.22 -13.04 -26.91
C GLU A 142 20.70 -13.79 -25.68
#